data_AF-A0ABD5QS57-F1
#
_entry.id   AF-A0ABD5QS57-F1
#
_cell.length_a   1.000
_cell.length_b   1.000
_cell.length_c   1.000
_cell.angle_alpha   90.00
_cell.angle_beta   90.00
_cell.angle_gamma   90.00
#
_symmetry.space_group_name_H-M   'P 1'
#
loop_
_entity.id
_entity.type
_entity.pdbx_description
1 polymer ?
#
loop_
_entity_poly.entity_id
_entity_poly.type
_entity_poly.pdbx_seq_one_letter_code
_entity_poly.pdbx_strand_id
1 'polypeptide(L)' 'MNTETEARTVRIPEHLHERTERRIAGTTFESVDGYVQFVLEEVLAADADDGSYDDVDDDDVQARLRSLGYLDA' A
#
# COMPACT_ATOMS: atom_id res chain seq x y z
N MET A 1 -19.01 -20.23 6.04
CA MET A 1 -18.41 -19.46 4.94
C MET A 1 -16.96 -19.90 4.84
N ASN A 2 -16.65 -20.80 3.91
CA ASN A 2 -15.25 -21.10 3.59
C ASN A 2 -14.81 -19.99 2.64
N THR A 3 -14.04 -19.04 3.12
CA THR A 3 -13.31 -18.12 2.24
C THR A 3 -12.14 -18.90 1.68
N GLU A 4 -12.40 -19.72 0.66
CA GLU A 4 -11.34 -20.27 -0.18
C GLU A 4 -10.73 -19.07 -0.90
N THR A 5 -9.64 -18.53 -0.36
CA THR A 5 -8.87 -17.48 -1.02
C THR A 5 -8.39 -18.04 -2.36
N GLU A 6 -9.02 -17.61 -3.45
CA GLU A 6 -8.66 -18.03 -4.80
C GLU A 6 -7.25 -17.53 -5.12
N ALA A 7 -6.24 -18.37 -4.93
CA ALA A 7 -4.86 -18.05 -5.25
C ALA A 7 -4.59 -18.27 -6.76
N ARG A 8 -3.86 -17.35 -7.39
CA ARG A 8 -3.33 -17.51 -8.74
C ARG A 8 -1.81 -17.56 -8.72
N THR A 9 -1.22 -18.44 -9.52
CA THR A 9 0.23 -18.55 -9.65
C THR A 9 0.76 -17.48 -10.61
N VAL A 10 1.69 -16.66 -10.14
CA VAL A 10 2.44 -15.69 -10.96
C VAL A 10 3.86 -16.18 -11.12
N ARG A 11 4.39 -16.14 -12.34
CA ARG A 11 5.78 -16.50 -12.62
C ARG A 11 6.66 -15.28 -12.46
N ILE A 12 7.59 -15.33 -11.52
CA ILE A 12 8.64 -14.33 -11.35
C ILE A 12 9.99 -14.91 -11.78
N PRO A 13 10.92 -14.09 -12.30
CA PRO A 13 12.29 -14.51 -12.55
C PRO A 13 12.98 -15.04 -11.29
N GLU A 14 13.85 -16.04 -11.44
CA GLU A 14 14.60 -16.65 -10.32
C GLU A 14 15.40 -15.62 -9.52
N HIS A 15 16.00 -14.63 -10.19
CA HIS A 15 16.78 -13.59 -9.51
C HIS A 15 15.94 -12.73 -8.55
N LEU A 16 14.63 -12.55 -8.83
CA LEU A 16 13.73 -11.86 -7.90
C LEU A 16 13.37 -12.77 -6.74
N HIS A 17 13.10 -14.05 -7.00
CA HIS A 17 12.85 -15.04 -5.96
C HIS A 17 14.01 -15.12 -4.95
N GLU A 18 15.25 -15.28 -5.42
CA GLU A 18 16.44 -15.34 -4.54
C GLU A 18 16.69 -14.04 -3.77
N ARG A 19 16.36 -12.88 -4.36
CA ARG A 19 16.43 -11.59 -3.62
C ARG A 19 15.38 -11.55 -2.53
N THR A 20 14.18 -12.03 -2.82
CA THR A 20 13.09 -12.09 -1.85
C THR A 20 13.40 -13.06 -0.72
N GLU A 21 13.89 -14.26 -1.01
CA GLU A 21 14.31 -15.25 0.00
C GLU A 21 15.36 -14.68 0.96
N ARG A 22 16.39 -14.02 0.42
CA ARG A 22 17.41 -13.35 1.25
C ARG A 22 16.85 -12.21 2.08
N ARG A 23 15.83 -11.51 1.58
CA ARG A 23 15.15 -10.42 2.29
C ARG A 23 14.32 -10.96 3.46
N ILE A 24 13.60 -12.07 3.27
CA ILE A 24 12.69 -12.63 4.27
C ILE A 24 13.39 -13.43 5.37
N ALA A 25 14.60 -13.96 5.11
CA ALA A 25 15.34 -14.81 6.04
C ALA A 25 15.66 -14.17 7.42
N GLY A 26 15.47 -12.86 7.58
CA GLY A 26 15.62 -12.12 8.85
C GLY A 26 14.34 -11.45 9.33
N THR A 27 13.18 -11.85 8.81
CA THR A 27 11.88 -11.19 9.07
C THR A 27 10.87 -12.18 9.64
N THR A 28 9.68 -11.69 10.01
CA THR A 28 8.57 -12.52 10.50
C THR A 28 7.84 -13.29 9.39
N PHE A 29 8.23 -13.11 8.12
CA PHE A 29 7.56 -13.80 7.01
C PHE A 29 7.98 -15.28 6.95
N GLU A 30 6.98 -16.16 6.99
CA GLU A 30 7.16 -17.62 6.94
C GLU A 30 7.37 -18.16 5.51
N SER A 31 7.03 -17.36 4.48
CA SER A 31 7.15 -17.74 3.08
C SER A 31 7.35 -16.55 2.14
N VAL A 32 7.89 -16.83 0.96
CA VAL A 32 8.02 -15.86 -0.15
C VAL A 32 6.64 -15.36 -0.57
N ASP A 33 5.65 -16.26 -0.67
CA ASP A 33 4.27 -15.90 -1.01
C ASP A 33 3.69 -14.85 -0.06
N GLY A 34 3.88 -15.01 1.26
CA GLY A 34 3.37 -14.05 2.24
C GLY A 34 4.03 -12.67 2.12
N TYR A 35 5.32 -12.63 1.84
CA TYR A 35 6.02 -11.36 1.60
C TYR A 35 5.58 -10.70 0.30
N VAL A 36 5.43 -11.47 -0.78
CA VAL A 36 4.97 -10.97 -2.08
C VAL A 36 3.55 -10.42 -1.97
N GLN A 37 2.66 -11.13 -1.26
CA GLN A 37 1.31 -10.64 -0.99
C GLN A 37 1.34 -9.30 -0.26
N PHE A 38 2.07 -9.19 0.85
CA PHE A 38 2.16 -7.95 1.63
C PHE A 38 2.66 -6.78 0.78
N VAL A 39 3.71 -7.00 -0.03
CA VAL A 39 4.24 -5.94 -0.91
C VAL A 39 3.22 -5.53 -1.98
N LEU A 40 2.50 -6.49 -2.57
CA LEU A 40 1.43 -6.18 -3.53
C LEU A 40 0.30 -5.38 -2.88
N GLU A 41 -0.13 -5.75 -1.68
CA GLU A 41 -1.16 -5.02 -0.93
C GLU A 41 -0.72 -3.58 -0.63
N GLU A 42 0.50 -3.39 -0.12
CA GLU A 42 1.05 -2.06 0.17
C GLU A 42 1.19 -1.20 -1.09
N VAL A 43 1.68 -1.76 -2.20
CA VAL A 43 1.81 -1.01 -3.47
C VAL A 43 0.44 -0.62 -4.01
N LEU A 44 -0.54 -1.53 -4.00
CA LEU A 44 -1.90 -1.23 -4.44
C LEU A 44 -2.61 -0.23 -3.53
N ALA A 45 -2.35 -0.29 -2.22
CA ALA A 45 -2.89 0.68 -1.27
C ALA A 45 -2.25 2.06 -1.47
N ALA A 46 -0.95 2.13 -1.74
CA ALA A 46 -0.26 3.38 -2.04
C ALA A 46 -0.78 4.02 -3.34
N ASP A 47 -0.98 3.24 -4.41
CA ASP A 47 -1.61 3.73 -5.65
C ASP A 47 -3.07 4.18 -5.44
N ALA A 48 -3.80 3.51 -4.56
CA ALA A 48 -5.17 3.89 -4.22
C ALA A 48 -5.23 5.19 -3.38
N ASP A 49 -4.25 5.43 -2.52
CA ASP A 49 -4.14 6.65 -1.72
C ASP A 49 -3.66 7.84 -2.58
N ASP A 50 -2.72 7.61 -3.50
CA ASP A 50 -2.25 8.63 -4.47
C ASP A 50 -3.38 9.05 -5.44
N GLY A 51 -4.30 8.13 -5.78
CA GLY A 51 -5.52 8.46 -6.54
C GLY A 51 -6.72 8.93 -5.70
N SER A 52 -6.64 8.89 -4.37
CA SER A 52 -7.67 9.39 -3.45
C SER A 52 -7.27 10.71 -2.78
N TYR A 53 -6.05 11.20 -3.02
CA TYR A 53 -5.59 12.53 -2.64
C TYR A 53 -5.86 13.57 -3.74
N ASP A 54 -6.74 13.31 -4.70
CA ASP A 54 -7.21 14.31 -5.67
C ASP A 54 -8.51 15.03 -5.24
N ASP A 55 -9.10 14.71 -4.08
CA ASP A 55 -10.41 15.25 -3.66
C ASP A 55 -10.44 15.77 -2.21
N VAL A 56 -9.29 16.15 -1.65
CA VAL A 56 -9.33 17.18 -0.60
C VAL A 56 -9.12 18.50 -1.31
N ASP A 57 -10.22 18.99 -1.89
CA ASP A 57 -10.34 20.36 -2.40
C ASP A 57 -9.65 21.29 -1.40
N ASP A 58 -8.53 21.89 -1.80
CA ASP A 58 -7.74 22.79 -0.97
C ASP A 58 -8.67 23.86 -0.33
N ASP A 59 -9.75 24.23 -1.02
CA ASP A 59 -10.82 25.10 -0.57
C ASP A 59 -11.49 24.69 0.76
N ASP A 60 -11.70 23.40 1.04
CA ASP A 60 -12.31 22.95 2.30
C ASP A 60 -11.33 23.09 3.49
N VAL A 61 -10.04 22.84 3.24
CA VAL A 61 -8.99 23.06 4.23
C VAL A 61 -8.82 24.56 4.49
N GLN A 62 -8.84 25.39 3.44
CA GLN A 62 -8.77 26.85 3.54
C GLN A 62 -9.99 27.44 4.29
N ALA A 63 -11.20 26.93 4.03
CA ALA A 63 -12.42 27.35 4.71
C ALA A 63 -12.36 27.03 6.22
N ARG A 64 -11.84 25.85 6.57
CA ARG A 64 -11.68 25.44 7.96
C ARG A 64 -10.59 26.24 8.68
N LEU A 65 -9.49 26.53 8.00
CA LEU A 65 -8.40 27.37 8.56
C LEU A 65 -8.84 28.83 8.77
N ARG A 66 -9.65 29.40 7.86
CA ARG A 66 -10.28 30.73 8.03
C ARG A 66 -11.27 30.74 9.20
N SER A 67 -12.11 29.72 9.33
CA SER A 67 -13.05 29.60 10.46
C SER A 67 -12.36 29.48 11.82
N LEU A 68 -11.13 28.98 11.85
CA LEU A 68 -10.32 28.86 13.05
C LEU A 68 -9.38 30.05 13.28
N GLY A 69 -9.38 31.05 12.38
CA GLY A 69 -8.60 32.29 12.53
C GLY A 69 -7.10 32.14 12.27
N TYR A 70 -6.68 31.05 11.60
CA TYR A 70 -5.26 30.82 11.28
C TYR A 70 -4.81 31.48 9.96
N LEU A 71 -5.76 31.97 9.16
CA LEU A 71 -5.49 32.73 7.94
C LEU A 71 -6.11 34.12 8.11
N ASP A 72 -5.29 35.07 8.57
CA ASP A 72 -5.62 36.49 8.55
C ASP A 72 -4.96 37.12 7.32
N ALA A 73 -5.80 37.50 6.35
CA ALA A 73 -5.57 38.55 5.35
C ALA A 73 -6.91 39.01 4.78
#